data_AF-A0A0E3SE46-F1
#
_entry.id   AF-A0A0E3SE46-F1
#
_cell.length_a   1.000
_cell.length_b   1.000
_cell.length_c   1.000
_cell.angle_alpha   90.00
_cell.angle_beta   90.00
_cell.angle_gamma   90.00
#
_symmetry.space_group_name_H-M   'P 1'
#
loop_
_entity.id
_entity.type
_entity.pdbx_description
1 polymer ?
#
loop_
_entity_poly.entity_id
_entity_poly.type
_entity_poly.pdbx_seq_one_letter_code
_entity_poly.pdbx_strand_id
1 'polypeptide(L)'
;MILKILEMTFRSTEDLQRSLFSMRGFFASKFNDLIELHNHNTDQFVYSYPLVQFKFIGEDPLLIGISEGTDILKEIFDKFDTININGKDYEIVERTMKLKKEEFGLCSKIYFYEFLHPWFALSQKNYEKFKLTENNEEKVELLRNILKGNLLSMSKSLGYSVPDQIKCDIDLLPTKSRYKDTVITSFDGGFMANFCIPDHLGIGKSVSKGFGTVRKIRSDEIFQG
;
A
#
# COMPACT_ATOMS: atom_id res chain seq x y z
N MET A 1 -0.38 -18.29 4.99
CA MET A 1 -0.42 -18.74 3.58
C MET A 1 0.78 -18.19 2.83
N ILE A 2 1.01 -18.62 1.58
CA ILE A 2 2.03 -18.05 0.70
C ILE A 2 1.33 -17.22 -0.37
N LEU A 3 1.70 -15.95 -0.52
CA LEU A 3 1.24 -15.10 -1.61
C LEU A 3 2.24 -15.12 -2.76
N LYS A 4 1.73 -15.16 -3.98
CA LYS A 4 2.49 -14.90 -5.20
C LYS A 4 2.47 -13.39 -5.44
N ILE A 5 3.63 -12.76 -5.48
CA ILE A 5 3.76 -11.31 -5.65
C ILE A 5 4.65 -11.04 -6.86
N LEU A 6 4.23 -10.11 -7.72
CA LEU A 6 5.03 -9.62 -8.83
C LEU A 6 5.31 -8.15 -8.60
N GLU A 7 6.58 -7.79 -8.48
CA GLU A 7 7.04 -6.40 -8.47
C GLU A 7 7.48 -6.03 -9.87
N MET A 8 6.97 -4.92 -10.38
CA MET A 8 7.40 -4.32 -11.64
C MET A 8 7.92 -2.92 -11.38
N THR A 9 9.13 -2.63 -11.86
CA THR A 9 9.73 -1.31 -11.83
C THR A 9 10.07 -0.87 -13.24
N PHE A 10 10.16 0.44 -13.46
CA PHE A 10 10.58 1.00 -14.74
C PHE A 10 11.49 2.20 -14.51
N ARG A 11 12.45 2.38 -15.41
CA ARG A 11 13.33 3.55 -15.47
C ARG A 11 13.11 4.27 -16.79
N SER A 12 13.08 5.60 -16.76
CA SER A 12 12.96 6.44 -17.94
C SER A 12 14.28 7.12 -18.32
N THR A 13 14.33 7.68 -19.54
CA THR A 13 15.47 8.45 -20.07
C THR A 13 15.88 9.64 -19.19
N GLU A 14 14.92 10.27 -18.53
CA GLU A 14 15.13 11.30 -17.52
C GLU A 14 14.63 10.83 -16.16
N ASP A 15 15.24 11.33 -15.09
CA ASP A 15 14.70 11.18 -13.74
C ASP A 15 13.26 11.71 -13.73
N LEU A 16 12.34 10.86 -13.28
CA LEU A 16 10.92 11.16 -13.09
C LEU A 16 10.69 12.32 -12.08
N GLN A 17 11.75 12.85 -11.48
CA GLN A 17 11.84 13.74 -10.31
C GLN A 17 10.93 14.97 -10.25
N ARG A 18 10.36 15.50 -11.35
CA ARG A 18 9.82 16.87 -11.30
C ARG A 18 8.43 17.04 -10.69
N SER A 19 7.70 15.98 -10.34
CA SER A 19 6.56 16.06 -9.42
C SER A 19 6.04 14.67 -9.03
N LEU A 20 6.59 14.08 -7.95
CA LEU A 20 6.05 12.84 -7.34
C LEU A 20 4.53 12.93 -7.13
N PHE A 21 4.00 14.12 -6.87
CA PHE A 21 2.56 14.35 -6.68
C PHE A 21 1.75 14.19 -7.97
N SER A 22 2.19 14.81 -9.07
CA SER A 22 1.55 14.68 -10.38
C SER A 22 1.69 13.27 -10.94
N MET A 23 2.84 12.62 -10.70
CA MET A 23 3.07 11.25 -11.12
C MET A 23 2.21 10.25 -10.36
N ARG A 24 2.09 10.39 -9.03
CA ARG A 24 1.18 9.57 -8.23
C ARG A 24 -0.25 9.67 -8.75
N GLY A 25 -0.72 10.88 -9.07
CA GLY A 25 -2.05 11.10 -9.65
C GLY A 25 -2.20 10.46 -11.02
N PHE A 26 -1.24 10.69 -11.92
CA PHE A 26 -1.25 10.17 -13.28
C PHE A 26 -1.22 8.63 -13.32
N PHE A 27 -0.25 8.01 -12.65
CA PHE A 27 -0.12 6.56 -12.64
C PHE A 27 -1.25 5.89 -11.87
N ALA A 28 -1.72 6.47 -10.77
CA ALA A 28 -2.91 5.98 -10.10
C ALA A 28 -4.13 6.04 -11.02
N SER A 29 -4.27 7.05 -11.87
CA SER A 29 -5.37 7.12 -12.85
C SER A 29 -5.15 6.11 -13.98
N LYS A 30 -4.06 6.21 -14.74
CA LYS A 30 -3.79 5.38 -15.92
C LYS A 30 -3.78 3.89 -15.59
N PHE A 31 -3.15 3.49 -14.48
CA PHE A 31 -3.16 2.10 -14.08
C PHE A 31 -4.47 1.69 -13.45
N ASN A 32 -5.16 2.54 -12.66
CA ASN A 32 -6.52 2.18 -12.24
C ASN A 32 -7.43 2.00 -13.45
N ASP A 33 -7.37 2.86 -14.46
CA ASP A 33 -8.19 2.72 -15.67
C ASP A 33 -7.85 1.40 -16.39
N LEU A 34 -6.57 1.04 -16.53
CA LEU A 34 -6.16 -0.26 -17.07
C LEU A 34 -6.68 -1.42 -16.22
N ILE A 35 -6.54 -1.35 -14.90
CA ILE A 35 -6.97 -2.39 -13.96
C ILE A 35 -8.51 -2.50 -13.94
N GLU A 36 -9.23 -1.38 -13.97
CA GLU A 36 -10.69 -1.30 -14.04
C GLU A 36 -11.21 -1.82 -15.38
N LEU A 37 -10.53 -1.50 -16.49
CA LEU A 37 -10.78 -2.08 -17.82
C LEU A 37 -10.63 -3.59 -17.83
N HIS A 38 -9.62 -4.12 -17.14
CA HIS A 38 -9.42 -5.56 -16.97
C HIS A 38 -10.42 -6.19 -15.96
N ASN A 39 -10.94 -5.42 -15.00
CA ASN A 39 -11.90 -5.87 -13.98
C ASN A 39 -13.38 -5.75 -14.39
N HIS A 40 -13.70 -5.24 -15.58
CA HIS A 40 -15.08 -5.04 -16.07
C HIS A 40 -15.93 -6.31 -16.27
N ASN A 41 -15.55 -7.45 -15.71
CA ASN A 41 -16.40 -8.64 -15.64
C ASN A 41 -17.35 -8.68 -14.42
N THR A 42 -17.37 -7.65 -13.55
CA THR A 42 -18.30 -7.61 -12.40
C THR A 42 -18.84 -6.20 -12.13
N ASP A 43 -20.12 -5.97 -12.38
CA ASP A 43 -20.89 -4.72 -12.15
C ASP A 43 -21.09 -4.32 -10.67
N GLN A 44 -20.24 -4.80 -9.75
CA GLN A 44 -20.29 -4.43 -8.34
C GLN A 44 -18.98 -3.77 -7.94
N PHE A 45 -19.07 -2.58 -7.34
CA PHE A 45 -17.99 -2.01 -6.54
C PHE A 45 -17.70 -2.96 -5.37
N VAL A 46 -16.85 -3.96 -5.58
CA VAL A 46 -16.38 -4.80 -4.50
C VAL A 46 -15.42 -3.95 -3.68
N TYR A 47 -15.76 -3.70 -2.41
CA TYR A 47 -14.86 -3.13 -1.41
C TYR A 47 -13.75 -4.14 -1.05
N SER A 48 -13.03 -4.64 -2.06
CA SER A 48 -11.94 -5.60 -1.93
C SER A 48 -10.61 -4.89 -1.88
N TYR A 49 -9.67 -5.50 -1.17
CA TYR A 49 -8.27 -5.09 -1.21
C TYR A 49 -7.73 -5.12 -2.65
N PRO A 50 -7.03 -4.07 -3.12
CA PRO A 50 -6.57 -3.99 -4.50
C PRO A 50 -5.44 -5.00 -4.76
N LEU A 51 -5.67 -5.89 -5.73
CA LEU A 51 -4.70 -6.90 -6.16
C LEU A 51 -3.55 -6.31 -7.00
N VAL A 52 -3.73 -5.11 -7.52
CA VAL A 52 -2.67 -4.33 -8.16
C VAL A 52 -2.54 -2.97 -7.47
N GLN A 53 -1.31 -2.59 -7.15
CA GLN A 53 -1.01 -1.36 -6.41
C GLN A 53 0.12 -0.60 -7.08
N PHE A 54 -0.01 0.72 -7.12
CA PHE A 54 1.05 1.60 -7.58
C PHE A 54 1.57 2.45 -6.43
N LYS A 55 2.90 2.62 -6.35
CA LYS A 55 3.58 3.43 -5.34
C LYS A 55 4.97 3.84 -5.81
N PHE A 56 5.61 4.72 -5.04
CA PHE A 56 6.99 5.10 -5.24
C PHE A 56 7.84 4.61 -4.06
N ILE A 57 8.87 3.82 -4.29
CA ILE A 57 9.82 3.45 -3.23
C ILE A 57 11.07 4.33 -3.41
N GLY A 58 11.21 5.33 -2.54
CA GLY A 58 12.14 6.43 -2.80
C GLY A 58 11.66 7.22 -4.03
N GLU A 59 12.51 7.30 -5.06
CA GLU A 59 12.19 7.95 -6.34
C GLU A 59 11.69 6.96 -7.40
N ASP A 60 11.80 5.65 -7.15
CA ASP A 60 11.51 4.64 -8.14
C ASP A 60 10.02 4.23 -8.11
N PRO A 61 9.34 4.23 -9.27
CA PRO A 61 7.98 3.74 -9.36
C PRO A 61 7.95 2.20 -9.24
N LEU A 62 6.99 1.72 -8.46
CA LEU A 62 6.77 0.30 -8.21
C LEU A 62 5.29 -0.04 -8.42
N LEU A 63 5.04 -0.99 -9.32
CA LEU A 63 3.79 -1.71 -9.42
C LEU A 63 3.91 -3.04 -8.69
N ILE A 64 2.88 -3.40 -7.94
CA ILE A 64 2.81 -4.67 -7.22
C ILE A 64 1.53 -5.37 -7.62
N GLY A 65 1.67 -6.58 -8.14
CA GLY A 65 0.58 -7.52 -8.42
C GLY A 65 0.58 -8.61 -7.35
N ILE A 66 -0.61 -8.97 -6.87
CA ILE A 66 -0.81 -9.94 -5.79
C ILE A 66 -1.73 -11.03 -6.31
N SER A 67 -1.31 -12.29 -6.19
CA SER A 67 -2.06 -13.46 -6.68
C SER A 67 -2.49 -13.27 -8.14
N GLU A 68 -3.78 -13.14 -8.43
CA GLU A 68 -4.33 -12.90 -9.77
C GLU A 68 -3.83 -11.57 -10.37
N GLY A 69 -3.56 -10.56 -9.54
CA GLY A 69 -2.95 -9.30 -9.97
C GLY A 69 -1.55 -9.46 -10.58
N THR A 70 -0.87 -10.60 -10.35
CA THR A 70 0.40 -10.89 -11.01
C THR A 70 0.24 -11.13 -12.51
N ASP A 71 -0.91 -11.66 -12.95
CA ASP A 71 -1.13 -11.95 -14.36
C ASP A 71 -1.58 -10.68 -15.11
N ILE A 72 -2.36 -9.80 -14.46
CA ILE A 72 -2.66 -8.44 -14.95
C ILE A 72 -1.35 -7.67 -15.23
N LEU A 73 -0.40 -7.69 -14.30
CA LEU A 73 0.87 -7.00 -14.48
C LEU A 73 1.69 -7.56 -15.64
N LYS A 74 1.68 -8.88 -15.88
CA LYS A 74 2.38 -9.44 -17.05
C LYS A 74 1.76 -9.01 -18.37
N GLU A 75 0.43 -8.90 -18.43
CA GLU A 75 -0.28 -8.49 -19.64
C GLU A 75 0.03 -7.06 -20.05
N ILE A 76 0.28 -6.17 -19.07
CA ILE A 76 0.60 -4.75 -19.34
C ILE A 76 2.09 -4.47 -19.49
N PHE A 77 2.98 -5.41 -19.15
CA PHE A 77 4.43 -5.19 -19.07
C PHE A 77 5.02 -4.59 -20.35
N ASP A 78 4.59 -5.07 -21.52
CA ASP A 78 5.08 -4.64 -22.84
C ASP A 78 4.04 -3.80 -23.63
N LYS A 79 3.05 -3.22 -22.97
CA LYS A 79 1.95 -2.49 -23.65
C LYS A 79 2.22 -1.00 -23.87
N PHE A 80 3.26 -0.44 -23.28
CA PHE A 80 3.54 0.99 -23.37
C PHE A 80 5.05 1.26 -23.28
N ASP A 81 5.61 1.96 -24.25
CA ASP A 81 7.02 2.42 -24.26
C ASP A 81 7.21 3.85 -23.78
N THR A 82 6.11 4.57 -23.65
CA THR A 82 6.11 5.97 -23.25
C THR A 82 5.08 6.24 -22.17
N ILE A 83 5.44 7.12 -21.25
CA ILE A 83 4.61 7.60 -20.17
C ILE A 83 4.43 9.10 -20.34
N ASN A 84 3.20 9.55 -20.58
CA ASN A 84 2.90 10.98 -20.64
C ASN A 84 2.57 11.51 -19.24
N ILE A 85 3.41 12.35 -18.64
CA ILE A 85 3.12 12.99 -17.35
C ILE A 85 3.01 14.49 -17.57
N ASN A 86 1.83 15.07 -17.29
CA ASN A 86 1.54 16.49 -17.47
C ASN A 86 1.88 17.01 -18.88
N GLY A 87 1.63 16.22 -19.92
CA GLY A 87 1.92 16.59 -21.31
C GLY A 87 3.37 16.42 -21.73
N LYS A 88 4.26 15.93 -20.86
CA LYS A 88 5.62 15.52 -21.21
C LYS A 88 5.71 14.00 -21.34
N ASP A 89 6.25 13.53 -22.46
CA ASP A 89 6.51 12.12 -22.71
C ASP A 89 7.85 11.69 -22.13
N TYR A 90 7.83 10.58 -21.39
CA TYR A 90 9.01 9.91 -20.83
C TYR A 90 9.11 8.53 -21.47
N GLU A 91 10.19 8.28 -22.19
CA GLU A 91 10.49 6.96 -22.75
C GLU A 91 10.99 6.03 -21.65
N ILE A 92 10.46 4.81 -21.62
CA ILE A 92 10.90 3.76 -20.72
C ILE A 92 12.09 3.05 -21.34
N VAL A 93 13.25 3.20 -20.71
CA VAL A 93 14.51 2.59 -21.17
C VAL A 93 14.77 1.23 -20.54
N GLU A 94 14.17 0.97 -19.38
CA GLU A 94 14.36 -0.27 -18.63
C GLU A 94 13.06 -0.65 -17.91
N ARG A 95 12.73 -1.94 -17.94
CA ARG A 95 11.67 -2.54 -17.12
C ARG A 95 12.21 -3.78 -16.43
N THR A 96 11.88 -3.95 -15.16
CA THR A 96 12.20 -5.16 -14.40
C THR A 96 10.92 -5.78 -13.87
N MET A 97 10.83 -7.11 -13.93
CA MET A 97 9.82 -7.90 -13.23
C MET A 97 10.47 -8.87 -12.27
N LYS A 98 10.01 -8.89 -11.02
CA LYS A 98 10.47 -9.80 -9.98
C LYS A 98 9.29 -10.55 -9.38
N LEU A 99 9.23 -11.85 -9.65
CA LEU A 99 8.24 -12.73 -9.04
C LEU A 99 8.77 -13.29 -7.71
N LYS A 100 7.98 -13.15 -6.65
CA LYS A 100 8.28 -13.63 -5.30
C LYS A 100 7.16 -14.52 -4.79
N LYS A 101 7.51 -15.41 -3.87
CA LYS A 101 6.57 -16.17 -3.03
C LYS A 101 6.88 -15.80 -1.59
N GLU A 102 5.95 -15.09 -0.96
CA GLU A 102 6.17 -14.48 0.36
C GLU A 102 5.14 -14.97 1.36
N GLU A 103 5.55 -15.10 2.62
CA GLU A 103 4.64 -15.47 3.70
C GLU A 103 3.66 -14.33 4.01
N PHE A 104 2.39 -14.70 4.14
CA PHE A 104 1.33 -13.79 4.54
C PHE A 104 0.40 -14.44 5.56
N GLY A 105 0.07 -13.72 6.63
CA GLY A 105 -0.85 -14.20 7.65
C GLY A 105 -0.26 -14.15 9.05
N LEU A 106 -1.03 -14.67 10.01
CA LEU A 106 -0.62 -14.76 11.41
C LEU A 106 0.67 -15.57 11.55
N CYS A 107 1.59 -15.13 12.41
CA CYS A 107 2.85 -15.81 12.68
C CYS A 107 3.14 -15.89 14.18
N SER A 108 4.05 -16.79 14.57
CA SER A 108 4.38 -17.02 15.98
C SER A 108 5.30 -15.95 16.59
N LYS A 109 5.93 -15.11 15.76
CA LYS A 109 6.85 -14.05 16.16
C LYS A 109 6.20 -12.69 15.99
N ILE A 110 6.62 -11.71 16.77
CA ILE A 110 6.27 -10.30 16.53
C ILE A 110 7.30 -9.71 15.56
N TYR A 111 6.82 -9.06 14.51
CA TYR A 111 7.64 -8.30 13.58
C TYR A 111 7.35 -6.82 13.68
N PHE A 112 8.38 -6.01 13.45
CA PHE A 112 8.31 -4.56 13.39
C PHE A 112 8.19 -4.11 11.94
N TYR A 113 7.31 -3.16 11.71
CA TYR A 113 6.99 -2.60 10.41
C TYR A 113 7.07 -1.08 10.49
N GLU A 114 7.57 -0.46 9.44
CA GLU A 114 7.45 0.97 9.23
C GLU A 114 6.48 1.26 8.08
N PHE A 115 5.85 2.43 8.13
CA PHE A 115 5.10 2.99 7.02
C PHE A 115 6.05 3.80 6.13
N LEU A 116 6.35 3.27 4.95
CA LEU A 116 7.08 4.01 3.90
C LEU A 116 6.25 5.14 3.29
N HIS A 117 4.93 5.06 3.42
CA HIS A 117 4.00 6.11 3.04
C HIS A 117 2.95 6.30 4.13
N PRO A 118 2.46 7.54 4.35
CA PRO A 118 1.50 7.82 5.40
C PRO A 118 0.31 6.85 5.38
N TRP A 119 -0.05 6.34 6.54
CA TRP A 119 -1.18 5.43 6.70
C TRP A 119 -2.49 6.21 6.74
N PHE A 120 -3.34 6.05 5.73
CA PHE A 120 -4.69 6.60 5.73
C PHE A 120 -5.65 5.65 6.48
N ALA A 121 -5.67 5.76 7.80
CA ALA A 121 -6.39 4.86 8.69
C ALA A 121 -7.89 5.21 8.84
N LEU A 122 -8.23 6.50 8.87
CA LEU A 122 -9.53 6.95 9.40
C LEU A 122 -10.64 6.93 8.33
N SER A 123 -11.74 6.25 8.66
CA SER A 123 -13.04 6.50 8.02
C SER A 123 -13.62 7.83 8.51
N GLN A 124 -14.67 8.35 7.87
CA GLN A 124 -15.34 9.58 8.31
C GLN A 124 -15.76 9.49 9.79
N LYS A 125 -16.44 8.39 10.15
CA LYS A 125 -16.85 8.09 11.53
C LYS A 125 -15.66 7.99 12.50
N ASN A 126 -14.60 7.30 12.10
CA ASN A 126 -13.42 7.16 12.97
C ASN A 126 -12.64 8.45 13.10
N TYR A 127 -12.66 9.31 12.09
CA TYR A 127 -12.05 10.63 12.14
C TYR A 127 -12.74 11.53 13.16
N GLU A 128 -14.07 11.58 13.16
CA GLU A 128 -14.84 12.32 14.16
C GLU A 128 -14.53 11.81 15.58
N LYS A 129 -14.54 10.48 15.76
CA LYS A 129 -14.19 9.87 17.05
C LYS A 129 -12.77 10.23 17.48
N PHE A 130 -11.79 10.10 16.59
CA PHE A 130 -10.38 10.43 16.85
C PHE A 130 -10.20 11.90 17.24
N LYS A 131 -10.93 12.81 16.58
CA LYS A 131 -10.86 14.24 16.86
C LYS A 131 -11.46 14.61 18.22
N LEU A 132 -12.54 13.94 18.63
CA LEU A 132 -13.24 14.20 19.88
C LEU A 132 -12.56 13.55 21.10
N THR A 133 -11.76 12.50 20.90
CA THR A 133 -10.97 11.91 21.98
C THR A 133 -9.86 12.88 22.41
N GLU A 134 -9.80 13.25 23.69
CA GLU A 134 -8.72 14.08 24.24
C GLU A 134 -7.56 13.24 24.77
N ASN A 135 -7.87 12.09 25.37
CA ASN A 135 -6.88 11.18 25.94
C ASN A 135 -6.04 10.48 24.85
N ASN A 136 -4.72 10.59 24.94
CA ASN A 136 -3.79 9.98 23.99
C ASN A 136 -3.81 8.44 24.02
N GLU A 137 -3.97 7.82 25.19
CA GLU A 137 -4.06 6.36 25.32
C GLU A 137 -5.31 5.81 24.60
N GLU A 138 -6.43 6.52 24.71
CA GLU A 138 -7.66 6.16 24.00
C GLU A 138 -7.52 6.33 22.48
N LYS A 139 -6.78 7.35 22.01
CA LYS A 139 -6.45 7.49 20.58
C LYS A 139 -5.59 6.33 20.10
N VAL A 140 -4.59 5.94 20.88
CA VAL A 140 -3.71 4.82 20.57
C VAL A 140 -4.53 3.53 20.48
N GLU A 141 -5.42 3.27 21.43
CA GLU A 141 -6.30 2.09 21.39
C GLU A 141 -7.26 2.12 20.19
N LEU A 142 -7.81 3.28 19.84
CA LEU A 142 -8.63 3.43 18.63
C LEU A 142 -7.84 3.06 17.37
N LEU A 143 -6.64 3.61 17.20
CA LEU A 143 -5.78 3.32 16.05
C LEU A 143 -5.32 1.86 16.02
N ARG A 144 -5.01 1.26 17.17
CA ARG A 144 -4.66 -0.15 17.31
C ARG A 144 -5.81 -1.06 16.83
N ASN A 145 -7.04 -0.73 17.19
CA ASN A 145 -8.23 -1.45 16.72
C ASN A 145 -8.48 -1.27 15.22
N ILE A 146 -8.22 -0.07 14.68
CA ILE A 146 -8.30 0.18 13.24
C ILE A 146 -7.25 -0.64 12.48
N LEU A 147 -6.02 -0.74 13.00
CA LEU A 147 -4.96 -1.55 12.39
C LEU A 147 -5.35 -3.03 12.34
N LYS A 148 -5.84 -3.60 13.46
CA LYS A 148 -6.37 -4.98 13.49
C LYS A 148 -7.47 -5.19 12.46
N GLY A 149 -8.43 -4.26 12.39
CA GLY A 149 -9.52 -4.30 11.42
C GLY A 149 -9.03 -4.26 9.97
N ASN A 150 -8.03 -3.44 9.67
CA ASN A 150 -7.43 -3.37 8.33
C ASN A 150 -6.70 -4.66 7.95
N LEU A 151 -5.95 -5.26 8.88
CA LEU A 151 -5.29 -6.56 8.66
C LEU A 151 -6.31 -7.68 8.42
N LEU A 152 -7.41 -7.71 9.17
CA LEU A 152 -8.50 -8.66 8.96
C LEU A 152 -9.18 -8.46 7.60
N SER A 153 -9.44 -7.21 7.22
CA SER A 153 -10.07 -6.86 5.93
C SER A 153 -9.18 -7.26 4.75
N MET A 154 -7.88 -6.95 4.83
CA MET A 154 -6.88 -7.38 3.85
C MET A 154 -6.82 -8.90 3.75
N SER A 155 -6.75 -9.59 4.89
CA SER A 155 -6.72 -11.06 4.96
C SER A 155 -7.92 -11.69 4.26
N LYS A 156 -9.13 -11.24 4.61
CA LYS A 156 -10.37 -11.74 4.02
C LYS A 156 -10.40 -11.55 2.50
N SER A 157 -9.98 -10.37 2.03
CA SER A 157 -9.95 -10.06 0.59
C SER A 157 -8.95 -10.93 -0.18
N LEU A 158 -7.85 -11.33 0.46
CA LEU A 158 -6.82 -12.20 -0.12
C LEU A 158 -7.12 -13.70 0.10
N GLY A 159 -8.32 -14.05 0.54
CA GLY A 159 -8.71 -15.45 0.78
C GLY A 159 -8.08 -16.09 2.01
N TYR A 160 -7.55 -15.29 2.94
CA TYR A 160 -6.95 -15.76 4.18
C TYR A 160 -7.90 -15.59 5.38
N SER A 161 -8.28 -16.71 6.00
CA SER A 161 -8.95 -16.70 7.31
C SER A 161 -7.90 -16.67 8.41
N VAL A 162 -7.89 -15.60 9.20
CA VAL A 162 -6.96 -15.48 10.33
C VAL A 162 -7.38 -16.48 11.43
N PRO A 163 -6.52 -17.43 11.80
CA PRO A 163 -6.91 -18.55 12.67
C PRO A 163 -6.99 -18.20 14.16
N ASP A 164 -6.39 -17.08 14.57
CA ASP A 164 -6.29 -16.66 15.98
C ASP A 164 -6.12 -15.13 16.07
N GLN A 165 -5.95 -14.60 17.27
CA GLN A 165 -5.90 -13.17 17.57
C GLN A 165 -4.64 -12.49 17.00
N ILE A 166 -4.88 -11.38 16.28
CA ILE A 166 -3.83 -10.43 15.91
C ILE A 166 -3.47 -9.57 17.12
N LYS A 167 -2.24 -9.72 17.59
CA LYS A 167 -1.57 -8.88 18.58
C LYS A 167 -0.76 -7.84 17.82
N CYS A 168 -1.05 -6.57 18.08
CA CYS A 168 -0.29 -5.47 17.49
C CYS A 168 -0.21 -4.29 18.44
N ASP A 169 0.84 -3.51 18.26
CA ASP A 169 1.00 -2.20 18.89
C ASP A 169 1.54 -1.19 17.88
N ILE A 170 1.35 0.09 18.15
CA ILE A 170 1.61 1.17 17.19
C ILE A 170 2.52 2.23 17.79
N ASP A 171 3.34 2.83 16.93
CA ASP A 171 4.11 4.03 17.24
C ASP A 171 3.94 5.00 16.05
N LEU A 172 3.02 5.96 16.22
CA LEU A 172 2.50 6.76 15.10
C LEU A 172 2.47 8.24 15.42
N LEU A 173 2.83 9.03 14.43
CA LEU A 173 2.74 10.48 14.45
C LEU A 173 1.65 10.94 13.48
N PRO A 174 0.62 11.67 13.95
CA PRO A 174 -0.38 12.25 13.08
C PRO A 174 0.25 13.25 12.11
N THR A 175 -0.08 13.12 10.83
CA THR A 175 0.36 14.01 9.76
C THR A 175 -0.83 14.40 8.87
N LYS A 176 -0.59 15.30 7.91
CA LYS A 176 -1.58 15.71 6.92
C LYS A 176 -1.16 15.23 5.55
N SER A 177 -2.04 14.51 4.87
CA SER A 177 -1.85 14.12 3.47
C SER A 177 -2.89 14.78 2.57
N ARG A 178 -2.54 15.03 1.32
CA ARG A 178 -3.50 15.43 0.29
C ARG A 178 -4.06 14.16 -0.37
N TYR A 179 -5.38 14.05 -0.39
CA TYR A 179 -6.10 12.99 -1.08
C TYR A 179 -7.19 13.60 -1.95
N LYS A 180 -7.03 13.50 -3.28
CA LYS A 180 -7.81 14.30 -4.24
C LYS A 180 -7.72 15.79 -3.85
N ASP A 181 -8.84 16.49 -3.81
CA ASP A 181 -8.92 17.91 -3.45
C ASP A 181 -9.10 18.16 -1.94
N THR A 182 -8.87 17.14 -1.10
CA THR A 182 -9.08 17.23 0.34
C THR A 182 -7.79 16.96 1.13
N VAL A 183 -7.61 17.69 2.22
CA VAL A 183 -6.56 17.41 3.21
C VAL A 183 -7.12 16.45 4.25
N ILE A 184 -6.47 15.31 4.43
CA ILE A 184 -6.86 14.24 5.35
C ILE A 184 -5.83 14.09 6.47
N THR A 185 -6.28 13.59 7.62
CA THR A 185 -5.36 13.09 8.67
C THR A 185 -4.87 11.69 8.29
N SER A 186 -3.56 11.54 8.25
CA SER A 186 -2.85 10.26 8.05
C SER A 186 -1.80 10.09 9.15
N PHE A 187 -1.06 8.99 9.14
CA PHE A 187 -0.09 8.69 10.19
C PHE A 187 1.24 8.21 9.60
N ASP A 188 2.34 8.81 10.04
CA ASP A 188 3.70 8.32 9.81
C ASP A 188 4.16 7.47 11.01
N GLY A 189 5.27 6.76 10.89
CA GLY A 189 5.82 5.91 11.94
C GLY A 189 5.70 4.42 11.60
N GLY A 190 5.33 3.59 12.57
CA GLY A 190 5.32 2.14 12.40
C GLY A 190 4.40 1.40 13.37
N PHE A 191 4.49 0.10 13.33
CA PHE A 191 3.77 -0.80 14.23
C PHE A 191 4.52 -2.11 14.38
N MET A 192 4.17 -2.86 15.42
CA MET A 192 4.57 -4.25 15.57
C MET A 192 3.35 -5.15 15.51
N ALA A 193 3.47 -6.33 14.92
CA ALA A 193 2.39 -7.30 14.87
C ALA A 193 2.90 -8.73 14.81
N ASN A 194 2.12 -9.69 15.35
CA ASN A 194 2.31 -11.12 15.11
C ASN A 194 1.73 -11.56 13.75
N PHE A 195 2.05 -10.80 12.69
CA PHE A 195 1.47 -10.98 11.36
C PHE A 195 2.55 -10.73 10.30
N CYS A 196 2.74 -11.71 9.40
CA CYS A 196 3.59 -11.57 8.23
C CYS A 196 2.87 -10.78 7.14
N ILE A 197 3.47 -9.65 6.76
CA ILE A 197 3.08 -8.83 5.62
C ILE A 197 4.29 -8.75 4.68
N PRO A 198 4.15 -9.18 3.42
CA PRO A 198 5.18 -8.98 2.41
C PRO A 198 5.51 -7.50 2.24
N ASP A 199 6.79 -7.21 1.99
CA ASP A 199 7.26 -5.84 1.81
C ASP A 199 6.49 -5.12 0.70
N HIS A 200 6.30 -3.81 0.90
CA HIS A 200 5.65 -2.87 0.00
C HIS A 200 4.14 -3.07 -0.20
N LEU A 201 3.48 -4.02 0.45
CA LEU A 201 2.01 -4.03 0.49
C LEU A 201 1.47 -2.84 1.27
N GLY A 202 0.30 -2.32 0.87
CA GLY A 202 -0.35 -1.22 1.60
C GLY A 202 -1.41 -1.71 2.59
N ILE A 203 -1.66 -0.94 3.64
CA ILE A 203 -2.69 -1.20 4.65
C ILE A 203 -3.58 0.05 4.80
N GLY A 204 -4.88 -0.15 5.04
CA GLY A 204 -5.83 0.94 5.24
C GLY A 204 -6.50 1.40 3.96
N LYS A 205 -6.77 2.70 3.85
CA LYS A 205 -7.53 3.27 2.73
C LYS A 205 -6.61 3.74 1.61
N SER A 206 -7.14 3.72 0.38
CA SER A 206 -6.44 4.21 -0.82
C SER A 206 -5.10 3.51 -1.09
N VAL A 207 -5.01 2.23 -0.73
CA VAL A 207 -3.81 1.38 -0.87
C VAL A 207 -3.35 1.26 -2.32
N SER A 208 -4.28 1.23 -3.28
CA SER A 208 -3.94 1.19 -4.72
C SER A 208 -3.12 2.41 -5.17
N LYS A 209 -3.22 3.53 -4.44
CA LYS A 209 -2.49 4.78 -4.67
C LYS A 209 -1.25 4.94 -3.78
N GLY A 210 -0.83 3.87 -3.11
CA GLY A 210 0.39 3.80 -2.32
C GLY A 210 0.28 4.19 -0.84
N PHE A 211 -0.89 4.63 -0.36
CA PHE A 211 -1.07 4.92 1.07
C PHE A 211 -0.84 3.68 1.93
N GLY A 212 -0.28 3.90 3.13
CA GLY A 212 -0.04 2.85 4.12
C GLY A 212 0.87 1.73 3.64
N THR A 213 1.75 2.01 2.68
CA THR A 213 2.78 1.04 2.23
C THR A 213 3.70 0.71 3.38
N VAL A 214 3.88 -0.58 3.66
CA VAL A 214 4.72 -1.05 4.78
C VAL A 214 5.98 -1.76 4.30
N ARG A 215 6.99 -1.77 5.16
CA ARG A 215 8.17 -2.63 5.04
C ARG A 215 8.51 -3.20 6.41
N LYS A 216 8.96 -4.45 6.43
CA LYS A 216 9.47 -5.08 7.65
C LYS A 216 10.84 -4.51 8.00
N ILE A 217 11.00 -4.03 9.23
CA ILE A 217 12.30 -3.58 9.75
C ILE A 217 13.17 -4.81 10.00
N ARG A 218 14.40 -4.79 9.48
CA ARG A 218 15.31 -5.93 9.62
C ARG A 218 16.06 -5.84 10.96
N SER A 219 16.43 -7.00 11.50
CA SER A 219 16.99 -7.10 12.86
C SER A 219 18.26 -6.28 13.05
N ASP A 220 19.06 -6.13 12.00
CA ASP A 220 20.29 -5.33 11.93
C ASP A 220 20.04 -3.82 12.00
N GLU A 221 18.86 -3.34 11.62
CA GLU A 221 18.47 -1.93 11.66
C GLU A 221 17.95 -1.50 13.04
N ILE A 222 17.51 -2.45 13.87
CA ILE A 222 16.95 -2.18 15.21
C ILE A 222 18.06 -1.85 16.24
N PHE A 223 19.27 -2.40 16.05
CA PHE A 223 20.38 -2.24 17.00
C PHE A 223 21.35 -1.09 16.67
N GLN A 224 21.04 -0.26 15.67
CA GLN A 224 21.86 0.91 15.30
C GLN A 224 21.25 2.25 15.72
N GLY A 225 20.12 2.24 16.44
CA GLY A 225 19.44 3.42 16.97
C GLY A 225 19.77 3.71 18.43
#